data_AF-A0AAW1CYG7-F1
#
_entry.id   AF-A0AAW1CYG7-F1
#
_cell.length_a   1.000
_cell.length_b   1.000
_cell.length_c   1.000
_cell.angle_alpha   90.00
_cell.angle_beta   90.00
_cell.angle_gamma   90.00
#
_symmetry.space_group_name_H-M   'P 1'
#
loop_
_entity.id
_entity.type
_entity.pdbx_description
1 polymer ?
#
loop_
_entity_poly.entity_id
_entity_poly.type
_entity_poly.pdbx_seq_one_letter_code
_entity_poly.pdbx_strand_id
1 'polypeptide(L)'
;MFRLNAVPLPCPFSGYHTFFYNRGHGDCNTLASTMEPCTQDSRLLLRYQACPDVSGSESAVEELQCLATWKEGSSRYLVGKIEHGHATSNEDRYRCFVYDRSPSPSVSGGNAREDEGVAYRVAQSGDATCNGLFSPTEGSRTMTLYRAASPSRCKFPSWMATHGHWHTLDYRRTYSLRHRNTTLRIADSEGREETRVQCSEVRGPLVGSASIGENVQIVGHYTIGCQSGYACMVFYKRDQHVIEVQSGTFTRRFEEACSKSNFDKNRAPYVTLVTSHPDQKKCPHTGRFVVSGLFKRRREERAAPQTDSSANSAVQGAGSDVTDAEEGLRMIEGCPLELVSLLVGCDAGDTMEFRSHCGNTVTSIVSAYTCHAGWSENGTHYLITTPLSRSSLGAKRYCFIYTSSMTIGGDPMLPGSTNGMLTGATVRFSTSSDTCSRTLMPGTTGVLAFNITSKGSCTEISNKSAISAGTSTTLITITVIVYYFAQFR
;
A
#
# COMPACT_ATOMS: atom_id res chain seq x y z
N MET A 1 -16.40 22.58 33.80
CA MET A 1 -17.08 22.92 32.52
C MET A 1 -16.27 22.36 31.37
N PHE A 2 -16.90 21.72 30.39
CA PHE A 2 -16.22 21.19 29.19
C PHE A 2 -16.53 22.02 27.97
N ARG A 3 -15.56 22.11 27.07
CA ARG A 3 -15.78 22.60 25.71
C ARG A 3 -16.30 21.46 24.85
N LEU A 4 -17.54 21.55 24.37
CA LEU A 4 -18.21 20.50 23.58
C LEU A 4 -17.43 20.06 22.32
N ASN A 5 -16.71 20.99 21.69
CA ASN A 5 -15.90 20.76 20.49
C ASN A 5 -14.42 21.02 20.80
N ALA A 6 -13.93 20.44 21.90
CA ALA A 6 -12.50 20.47 22.21
C ALA A 6 -11.71 19.73 21.12
N VAL A 7 -10.54 20.27 20.78
CA VAL A 7 -9.62 19.60 19.85
C VAL A 7 -9.09 18.34 20.55
N PRO A 8 -9.26 17.14 19.98
CA PRO A 8 -8.77 15.92 20.59
C PRO A 8 -7.25 15.93 20.73
N LEU A 9 -6.74 15.26 21.78
CA LEU A 9 -5.31 15.11 22.01
C LEU A 9 -4.92 13.63 22.16
N PRO A 10 -3.65 13.26 21.96
CA PRO A 10 -3.21 11.88 22.10
C PRO A 10 -3.46 11.35 23.52
N CYS A 11 -4.05 10.16 23.62
CA CYS A 11 -4.32 9.55 24.91
C CYS A 11 -3.03 9.18 25.67
N PRO A 12 -3.01 9.28 27.01
CA PRO A 12 -1.80 9.02 27.80
C PRO A 12 -1.45 7.54 27.92
N PHE A 13 -2.37 6.65 27.53
CA PHE A 13 -2.18 5.20 27.58
C PHE A 13 -1.79 4.67 26.20
N SER A 14 -0.49 4.46 25.99
CA SER A 14 0.03 4.07 24.67
C SER A 14 0.10 2.56 24.50
N GLY A 15 -0.48 2.05 23.41
CA GLY A 15 -0.42 0.64 23.04
C GLY A 15 -1.53 -0.20 23.69
N TYR A 16 -1.42 -1.51 23.51
CA TYR A 16 -2.43 -2.47 23.95
C TYR A 16 -2.30 -2.74 25.44
N HIS A 17 -3.42 -2.78 26.12
CA HIS A 17 -3.50 -3.11 27.53
C HIS A 17 -4.59 -4.15 27.78
N THR A 18 -4.36 -4.96 28.79
CA THR A 18 -5.41 -5.72 29.45
C THR A 18 -5.74 -5.02 30.77
N PHE A 19 -6.98 -5.13 31.24
CA PHE A 19 -7.36 -4.51 32.50
C PHE A 19 -8.41 -5.29 33.25
N PHE A 20 -8.40 -5.08 34.56
CA PHE A 20 -9.45 -5.49 35.48
C PHE A 20 -10.10 -4.24 36.06
N TYR A 21 -11.37 -4.34 36.42
CA TYR A 21 -12.14 -3.17 36.85
C TYR A 21 -13.06 -3.48 38.02
N ASN A 22 -13.45 -2.44 38.75
CA ASN A 22 -14.39 -2.50 39.85
C ASN A 22 -15.39 -1.34 39.73
N ARG A 23 -16.67 -1.61 39.99
CA ARG A 23 -17.79 -0.64 39.92
C ARG A 23 -18.46 -0.39 41.29
N GLY A 24 -17.77 -0.70 42.38
CA GLY A 24 -18.28 -0.57 43.76
C GLY A 24 -18.90 -1.85 44.35
N HIS A 25 -18.93 -2.95 43.59
CA HIS A 25 -19.53 -4.22 44.00
C HIS A 25 -18.53 -5.39 44.04
N GLY A 26 -17.23 -5.10 43.94
CA GLY A 26 -16.15 -6.09 43.92
C GLY A 26 -15.31 -6.01 42.64
N ASP A 27 -14.13 -6.61 42.67
CA ASP A 27 -13.19 -6.61 41.56
C ASP A 27 -13.60 -7.65 40.50
N CYS A 28 -13.92 -7.18 39.29
CA CYS A 28 -14.12 -8.04 38.14
C CYS A 28 -12.76 -8.40 37.52
N ASN A 29 -12.24 -9.56 37.91
CA ASN A 29 -10.92 -10.06 37.53
C ASN A 29 -10.89 -11.49 36.97
N THR A 30 -12.06 -12.11 36.72
CA THR A 30 -12.13 -13.49 36.21
C THR A 30 -11.62 -13.61 34.78
N LEU A 31 -11.98 -12.65 33.92
CA LEU A 31 -11.49 -12.49 32.55
C LEU A 31 -10.97 -11.08 32.36
N ALA A 32 -9.78 -10.97 31.74
CA ALA A 32 -9.21 -9.67 31.45
C ALA A 32 -10.01 -8.94 30.37
N SER A 33 -10.39 -7.70 30.67
CA SER A 33 -10.92 -6.76 29.68
C SER A 33 -9.77 -6.22 28.82
N THR A 34 -10.06 -5.68 27.64
CA THR A 34 -9.01 -5.20 26.73
C THR A 34 -9.18 -3.72 26.38
N MET A 35 -8.06 -3.01 26.29
CA MET A 35 -8.00 -1.64 25.83
C MET A 35 -7.02 -1.55 24.66
N GLU A 36 -7.50 -1.03 23.53
CA GLU A 36 -6.75 -0.98 22.28
C GLU A 36 -6.76 0.45 21.72
N PRO A 37 -5.62 0.96 21.22
CA PRO A 37 -5.61 2.22 20.53
C PRO A 37 -6.31 2.09 19.18
N CYS A 38 -7.18 3.05 18.88
CA CYS A 38 -7.76 3.19 17.56
C CYS A 38 -6.70 3.68 16.56
N THR A 39 -7.11 3.85 15.31
CA THR A 39 -6.24 4.43 14.27
C THR A 39 -5.82 5.87 14.59
N GLN A 40 -6.69 6.62 15.28
CA GLN A 40 -6.37 7.92 15.86
C GLN A 40 -5.78 7.72 17.27
N ASP A 41 -4.65 8.37 17.55
CA ASP A 41 -3.96 8.32 18.85
C ASP A 41 -4.75 8.99 19.99
N SER A 42 -5.72 9.85 19.65
CA SER A 42 -6.67 10.46 20.56
C SER A 42 -7.87 9.58 20.95
N ARG A 43 -7.95 8.36 20.41
CA ARG A 43 -9.07 7.44 20.66
C ARG A 43 -8.60 6.07 21.14
N LEU A 44 -9.30 5.55 22.13
CA LEU A 44 -9.10 4.22 22.70
C LEU A 44 -10.42 3.45 22.66
N LEU A 45 -10.34 2.15 22.39
CA LEU A 45 -11.47 1.24 22.48
C LEU A 45 -11.32 0.38 23.73
N LEU A 46 -12.30 0.44 24.63
CA LEU A 46 -12.38 -0.38 25.83
C LEU A 46 -13.43 -1.47 25.63
N ARG A 47 -13.04 -2.74 25.82
CA ARG A 47 -13.91 -3.90 25.74
C ARG A 47 -13.97 -4.57 27.10
N TYR A 48 -15.08 -4.36 27.81
CA TYR A 48 -15.34 -4.91 29.13
C TYR A 48 -15.84 -6.34 29.01
N GLN A 49 -15.36 -7.20 29.92
CA GLN A 49 -15.90 -8.54 30.15
C GLN A 49 -16.80 -8.51 31.39
N ALA A 50 -17.93 -9.21 31.34
CA ALA A 50 -18.75 -9.48 32.53
C ALA A 50 -18.10 -10.59 33.38
N CYS A 51 -18.17 -10.45 34.70
CA CYS A 51 -17.74 -11.46 35.66
C CYS A 51 -18.97 -12.14 36.28
N PRO A 52 -19.10 -13.47 36.20
CA PRO A 52 -20.28 -14.17 36.71
C PRO A 52 -20.64 -13.86 38.17
N ASP A 53 -19.63 -13.66 39.02
CA ASP A 53 -19.80 -13.52 40.47
C ASP A 53 -19.80 -12.05 40.95
N VAL A 54 -19.73 -11.07 40.04
CA VAL A 54 -19.67 -9.64 40.41
C VAL A 54 -20.91 -8.92 39.89
N SER A 55 -21.77 -8.52 40.84
CA SER A 55 -22.99 -7.77 40.54
C SER A 55 -22.66 -6.44 39.84
N GLY A 56 -23.39 -6.11 38.78
CA GLY A 56 -23.19 -4.89 38.00
C GLY A 56 -21.98 -4.92 37.05
N SER A 57 -21.26 -6.04 36.96
CA SER A 57 -20.32 -6.29 35.87
C SER A 57 -21.09 -6.58 34.57
N GLU A 58 -20.61 -6.04 33.44
CA GLU A 58 -21.30 -6.17 32.17
C GLU A 58 -20.31 -6.25 31.01
N SER A 59 -20.74 -6.92 29.93
CA SER A 59 -19.99 -6.95 28.68
C SER A 59 -20.40 -5.75 27.84
N ALA A 60 -19.51 -4.76 27.76
CA ALA A 60 -19.75 -3.52 27.05
C ALA A 60 -18.54 -3.12 26.18
N VAL A 61 -18.79 -2.33 25.15
CA VAL A 61 -17.76 -1.71 24.33
C VAL A 61 -17.95 -0.20 24.40
N GLU A 62 -16.90 0.49 24.85
CA GLU A 62 -16.87 1.94 25.02
C GLU A 62 -15.73 2.53 24.19
N GLU A 63 -16.01 3.61 23.45
CA GLU A 63 -14.99 4.36 22.72
C GLU A 63 -14.66 5.64 23.49
N LEU A 64 -13.42 5.77 23.94
CA LEU A 64 -12.93 6.92 24.68
C LEU A 64 -12.14 7.85 23.75
N GLN A 65 -12.59 9.09 23.59
CA GLN A 65 -11.85 10.17 22.95
C GLN A 65 -11.22 11.10 24.01
N CYS A 66 -9.90 11.24 23.98
CA CYS A 66 -9.15 12.07 24.92
C CYS A 66 -9.16 13.54 24.50
N LEU A 67 -9.46 14.44 25.45
CA LEU A 67 -9.70 15.86 25.16
C LEU A 67 -8.79 16.82 25.95
N ALA A 68 -8.44 16.49 27.18
CA ALA A 68 -7.55 17.32 28.00
C ALA A 68 -6.78 16.45 28.99
N THR A 69 -5.54 16.82 29.30
CA THR A 69 -4.76 16.20 30.37
C THR A 69 -4.07 17.26 31.21
N TRP A 70 -3.93 17.01 32.51
CA TRP A 70 -3.13 17.83 33.41
C TRP A 70 -2.52 16.97 34.51
N LYS A 71 -1.64 17.56 35.30
CA LYS A 71 -0.95 16.90 36.42
C LYS A 71 -1.08 17.76 37.65
N GLU A 72 -1.41 17.14 38.78
CA GLU A 72 -1.48 17.78 40.09
C GLU A 72 -0.84 16.84 41.13
N GLY A 73 0.26 17.30 41.74
CA GLY A 73 1.07 16.45 42.63
C GLY A 73 1.63 15.22 41.90
N SER A 74 1.39 14.04 42.46
CA SER A 74 1.75 12.73 41.86
C SER A 74 0.68 12.19 40.89
N SER A 75 -0.54 12.72 40.97
CA SER A 75 -1.68 12.29 40.16
C SER A 75 -1.70 12.98 38.81
N ARG A 76 -2.19 12.26 37.80
CA ARG A 76 -2.44 12.78 36.46
C ARG A 76 -3.92 12.66 36.18
N TYR A 77 -4.44 13.61 35.42
CA TYR A 77 -5.85 13.68 35.11
C TYR A 77 -6.04 13.72 33.61
N LEU A 78 -7.14 13.12 33.17
CA LEU A 78 -7.58 13.05 31.80
C LEU A 78 -9.08 13.36 31.77
N VAL A 79 -9.49 14.20 30.83
CA VAL A 79 -10.90 14.34 30.46
C VAL A 79 -11.10 13.65 29.13
N GLY A 80 -12.14 12.84 29.07
CA GLY A 80 -12.50 12.13 27.86
C GLY A 80 -14.00 12.11 27.62
N LYS A 81 -14.33 11.93 26.34
CA LYS A 81 -15.68 11.69 25.86
C LYS A 81 -15.84 10.20 25.56
N ILE A 82 -16.75 9.54 26.25
CA ILE A 82 -17.11 8.15 26.06
C ILE A 82 -18.31 8.08 25.12
N GLU A 83 -18.18 7.34 24.02
CA GLU A 83 -19.29 6.93 23.17
C GLU A 83 -19.63 5.47 23.46
N HIS A 84 -20.88 5.21 23.83
CA HIS A 84 -21.42 3.87 24.05
C HIS A 84 -22.91 3.83 23.64
N GLY A 85 -23.45 2.64 23.40
CA GLY A 85 -24.80 2.47 22.82
C GLY A 85 -25.97 3.02 23.66
N HIS A 86 -25.72 3.41 24.92
CA HIS A 86 -26.72 3.95 25.84
C HIS A 86 -26.54 5.44 26.16
N ALA A 87 -25.57 6.13 25.52
CA ALA A 87 -25.27 7.52 25.81
C ALA A 87 -26.22 8.50 25.09
N THR A 88 -27.21 9.02 25.80
CA THR A 88 -28.25 9.90 25.22
C THR A 88 -27.93 11.39 25.37
N SER A 89 -27.16 11.77 26.39
CA SER A 89 -26.84 13.15 26.71
C SER A 89 -25.32 13.40 26.78
N ASN A 90 -24.92 14.68 26.81
CA ASN A 90 -23.53 15.02 27.08
C ASN A 90 -23.12 14.66 28.52
N GLU A 91 -24.06 14.72 29.47
CA GLU A 91 -23.81 14.31 30.85
C GLU A 91 -23.41 12.83 30.93
N ASP A 92 -23.94 11.98 30.06
CA ASP A 92 -23.54 10.56 29.98
C ASP A 92 -22.17 10.36 29.35
N ARG A 93 -21.77 11.26 28.44
CA ARG A 93 -20.57 11.09 27.59
C ARG A 93 -19.30 11.63 28.21
N TYR A 94 -19.35 12.73 28.97
CA TYR A 94 -18.14 13.32 29.52
C TYR A 94 -17.77 12.67 30.84
N ARG A 95 -16.51 12.20 30.94
CA ARG A 95 -15.96 11.60 32.15
C ARG A 95 -14.56 12.12 32.42
N CYS A 96 -14.24 12.21 33.70
CA CYS A 96 -12.92 12.55 34.17
C CYS A 96 -12.24 11.30 34.70
N PHE A 97 -10.94 11.22 34.51
CA PHE A 97 -10.10 10.11 34.89
C PHE A 97 -8.93 10.65 35.68
N VAL A 98 -8.58 9.98 36.77
CA VAL A 98 -7.34 10.22 37.51
C VAL A 98 -6.52 8.95 37.45
N TYR A 99 -5.23 9.08 37.18
CA TYR A 99 -4.35 7.95 37.00
C TYR A 99 -2.94 8.21 37.52
N ASP A 100 -2.28 7.13 37.93
CA ASP A 100 -0.87 7.10 38.25
C ASP A 100 -0.16 5.97 37.52
N ARG A 101 1.17 6.00 37.59
CA ARG A 101 2.04 4.94 37.07
C ARG A 101 2.53 4.13 38.26
N SER A 102 2.22 2.84 38.27
CA SER A 102 2.75 1.88 39.23
C SER A 102 3.74 0.93 38.56
N PRO A 103 4.80 0.48 39.23
CA PRO A 103 5.62 -0.63 38.73
C PRO A 103 4.73 -1.86 38.50
N SER A 104 4.84 -2.47 37.32
CA SER A 104 4.12 -3.71 37.02
C SER A 104 4.77 -4.85 37.81
N PRO A 105 3.99 -5.64 38.58
CA PRO A 105 4.52 -6.78 39.34
C PRO A 105 5.07 -7.90 38.45
N SER A 106 4.82 -7.87 37.13
CA SER A 106 5.23 -8.89 36.17
C SER A 106 6.67 -8.78 35.67
N VAL A 107 7.44 -7.75 36.04
CA VAL A 107 8.79 -7.53 35.49
C VAL A 107 9.82 -7.22 36.57
N SER A 108 10.00 -8.18 37.49
CA SER A 108 11.07 -8.18 38.50
C SER A 108 12.39 -8.81 37.98
N GLY A 109 12.74 -8.56 36.72
CA GLY A 109 13.96 -9.07 36.08
C GLY A 109 14.67 -7.95 35.33
N GLY A 110 15.94 -7.68 35.68
CA GLY A 110 16.69 -6.46 35.37
C GLY A 110 17.06 -6.14 33.91
N ASN A 111 16.24 -6.51 32.93
CA ASN A 111 16.39 -6.13 31.52
C ASN A 111 15.07 -5.62 30.89
N ALA A 112 14.21 -4.99 31.69
CA ALA A 112 12.95 -4.41 31.23
C ALA A 112 13.20 -3.06 30.55
N ARG A 113 12.60 -2.84 29.37
CA ARG A 113 12.47 -1.48 28.84
C ARG A 113 11.53 -0.69 29.76
N GLU A 114 11.82 0.60 29.93
CA GLU A 114 11.10 1.52 30.85
C GLU A 114 9.56 1.53 30.68
N ASP A 115 9.06 1.09 29.52
CA ASP A 115 7.63 1.06 29.16
C ASP A 115 6.99 -0.35 29.27
N GLU A 116 7.77 -1.43 29.47
CA GLU A 116 7.25 -2.81 29.70
C GLU A 116 6.99 -3.11 31.19
N GLY A 117 7.56 -2.31 32.10
CA GLY A 117 7.45 -2.48 33.55
C GLY A 117 6.44 -1.55 34.23
N VAL A 118 5.50 -0.93 33.49
CA VAL A 118 4.56 0.06 34.04
C VAL A 118 3.13 -0.44 33.89
N ALA A 119 2.41 -0.48 35.01
CA ALA A 119 0.96 -0.58 35.06
C ALA A 119 0.36 0.80 35.38
N TYR A 120 -0.87 1.04 34.93
CA TYR A 120 -1.58 2.27 35.23
C TYR A 120 -2.77 1.95 36.11
N ARG A 121 -2.85 2.57 37.30
CA ARG A 121 -4.10 2.59 38.06
C ARG A 121 -4.91 3.79 37.61
N VAL A 122 -6.19 3.59 37.37
CA VAL A 122 -7.09 4.60 36.81
C VAL A 122 -8.40 4.56 37.58
N ALA A 123 -8.88 5.72 38.01
CA ALA A 123 -10.25 5.89 38.49
C ALA A 123 -11.00 6.82 37.55
N GLN A 124 -12.29 6.55 37.36
CA GLN A 124 -13.23 7.29 36.52
C GLN A 124 -14.33 7.91 37.39
N SER A 125 -14.73 9.14 37.07
CA SER A 125 -15.87 9.83 37.69
C SER A 125 -17.20 9.14 37.36
N GLY A 126 -18.22 9.33 38.22
CA GLY A 126 -19.58 8.83 37.96
C GLY A 126 -20.37 9.74 37.02
N ASP A 127 -20.03 11.02 36.98
CA ASP A 127 -20.71 12.07 36.24
C ASP A 127 -19.71 12.96 35.47
N ALA A 128 -20.22 14.03 34.88
CA ALA A 128 -19.42 14.98 34.13
C ALA A 128 -18.79 16.08 35.03
N THR A 129 -18.78 15.97 36.36
CA THR A 129 -18.32 17.09 37.21
C THR A 129 -16.86 17.01 37.64
N CYS A 130 -16.19 15.88 37.38
CA CYS A 130 -14.88 15.51 37.93
C CYS A 130 -14.81 15.50 39.48
N ASN A 131 -15.90 15.84 40.18
CA ASN A 131 -15.91 15.94 41.63
C ASN A 131 -15.81 14.54 42.26
N GLY A 132 -15.15 14.46 43.41
CA GLY A 132 -14.96 13.20 44.13
C GLY A 132 -13.86 12.30 43.56
N LEU A 133 -13.12 12.75 42.55
CA LEU A 133 -12.05 12.00 41.91
C LEU A 133 -10.66 12.42 42.43
N PHE A 134 -10.35 12.04 43.67
CA PHE A 134 -9.12 12.48 44.36
C PHE A 134 -7.92 11.57 44.14
N SER A 135 -8.15 10.27 43.96
CA SER A 135 -7.10 9.26 43.84
C SER A 135 -7.42 8.20 42.78
N PRO A 136 -6.41 7.53 42.17
CA PRO A 136 -6.62 6.44 41.21
C PRO A 136 -7.30 5.19 41.79
N THR A 137 -7.54 5.16 43.10
CA THR A 137 -8.21 4.08 43.83
C THR A 137 -9.64 4.41 44.25
N GLU A 138 -10.08 5.66 44.06
CA GLU A 138 -11.38 6.14 44.51
C GLU A 138 -12.12 6.80 43.34
N GLY A 139 -13.19 6.16 42.87
CA GLY A 139 -14.04 6.67 41.80
C GLY A 139 -15.25 5.75 41.59
N SER A 140 -16.14 6.15 40.68
CA SER A 140 -17.31 5.33 40.32
C SER A 140 -16.90 4.02 39.65
N ARG A 141 -15.79 4.06 38.91
CA ARG A 141 -15.16 2.87 38.34
C ARG A 141 -13.66 2.98 38.51
N THR A 142 -13.02 1.96 39.04
CA THR A 142 -11.56 1.86 39.11
C THR A 142 -11.09 0.74 38.20
N MET A 143 -9.91 0.88 37.63
CA MET A 143 -9.31 -0.13 36.77
C MET A 143 -7.79 -0.11 36.89
N THR A 144 -7.18 -1.27 36.68
CA THR A 144 -5.72 -1.39 36.59
C THR A 144 -5.34 -1.92 35.22
N LEU A 145 -4.65 -1.07 34.44
CA LEU A 145 -4.22 -1.35 33.09
C LEU A 145 -2.82 -1.97 33.13
N TYR A 146 -2.69 -3.17 32.58
CA TYR A 146 -1.44 -3.87 32.36
C TYR A 146 -1.11 -3.86 30.89
N ARG A 147 0.15 -3.64 30.53
CA ARG A 147 0.54 -3.73 29.13
C ARG A 147 0.28 -5.12 28.60
N ALA A 148 -0.47 -5.23 27.50
CA ALA A 148 -0.71 -6.50 26.86
C ALA A 148 0.63 -7.06 26.36
N ALA A 149 0.85 -8.35 26.57
CA ALA A 149 2.04 -9.02 26.07
C ALA A 149 2.10 -8.86 24.55
N SER A 150 3.11 -8.15 24.04
CA SER A 150 3.34 -8.12 22.60
C SER A 150 3.79 -9.52 22.15
N PRO A 151 3.28 -10.07 21.04
CA PRO A 151 3.84 -11.29 20.47
C PRO A 151 5.29 -11.00 20.12
N SER A 152 6.23 -11.46 20.95
CA SER A 152 7.60 -10.95 21.03
C SER A 152 8.47 -11.24 19.80
N ARG A 153 7.89 -11.80 18.72
CA ARG A 153 8.62 -12.30 17.55
C ARG A 153 7.98 -11.98 16.19
N CYS A 154 6.77 -11.45 16.14
CA CYS A 154 6.13 -11.16 14.85
C CYS A 154 6.63 -9.84 14.28
N LYS A 155 7.37 -9.90 13.17
CA LYS A 155 7.80 -8.73 12.41
C LYS A 155 7.49 -8.92 10.94
N PHE A 156 7.15 -7.81 10.30
CA PHE A 156 7.11 -7.73 8.85
C PHE A 156 8.50 -7.99 8.26
N PRO A 157 8.59 -8.55 7.04
CA PRO A 157 9.85 -8.93 6.43
C PRO A 157 10.82 -7.76 6.30
N SER A 158 12.12 -8.01 6.52
CA SER A 158 13.16 -6.98 6.49
C SER A 158 13.30 -6.31 5.12
N TRP A 159 13.06 -7.06 4.03
CA TRP A 159 13.07 -6.50 2.67
C TRP A 159 11.97 -5.45 2.46
N MET A 160 10.83 -5.55 3.17
CA MET A 160 9.80 -4.50 3.13
C MET A 160 10.22 -3.28 3.95
N ALA A 161 10.97 -3.49 5.04
CA ALA A 161 11.49 -2.43 5.89
C ALA A 161 12.69 -1.68 5.31
N THR A 162 13.33 -2.24 4.27
CA THR A 162 14.47 -1.60 3.58
C THR A 162 14.05 -0.25 3.00
N HIS A 163 12.78 -0.12 2.62
CA HIS A 163 12.18 1.13 2.17
C HIS A 163 11.13 1.60 3.18
N GLY A 164 11.23 2.85 3.65
CA GLY A 164 10.33 3.39 4.68
C GLY A 164 8.87 3.56 4.22
N HIS A 165 8.66 3.71 2.91
CA HIS A 165 7.35 3.97 2.30
C HIS A 165 7.17 3.23 0.99
N TRP A 166 6.00 2.62 0.84
CA TRP A 166 5.52 1.92 -0.34
C TRP A 166 4.21 2.55 -0.79
N HIS A 167 3.97 2.66 -2.09
CA HIS A 167 2.80 3.33 -2.65
C HIS A 167 2.13 2.46 -3.70
N THR A 168 0.81 2.56 -3.82
CA THR A 168 0.10 2.03 -4.99
C THR A 168 0.56 2.75 -6.27
N LEU A 169 0.32 2.15 -7.45
CA LEU A 169 0.77 2.72 -8.72
C LEU A 169 0.14 4.09 -9.02
N ASP A 170 -1.09 4.28 -8.59
CA ASP A 170 -1.84 5.54 -8.66
C ASP A 170 -1.52 6.51 -7.51
N TYR A 171 -0.65 6.11 -6.57
CA TYR A 171 -0.25 6.87 -5.40
C TYR A 171 -1.39 7.22 -4.42
N ARG A 172 -2.56 6.57 -4.55
CA ARG A 172 -3.72 6.82 -3.66
C ARG A 172 -3.51 6.31 -2.24
N ARG A 173 -2.70 5.27 -2.06
CA ARG A 173 -2.42 4.68 -0.75
C ARG A 173 -0.92 4.55 -0.52
N THR A 174 -0.52 4.78 0.73
CA THR A 174 0.84 4.68 1.23
C THR A 174 0.90 3.69 2.38
N TYR A 175 1.83 2.76 2.29
CA TYR A 175 2.12 1.69 3.22
C TYR A 175 3.46 2.00 3.88
N SER A 176 3.50 2.05 5.21
CA SER A 176 4.69 2.42 5.99
C SER A 176 4.85 1.53 7.21
N LEU A 177 6.08 1.10 7.48
CA LEU A 177 6.38 0.28 8.65
C LEU A 177 6.76 1.15 9.84
N ARG A 178 6.22 0.83 11.01
CA ARG A 178 6.46 1.50 12.29
C ARG A 178 6.80 0.50 13.38
N HIS A 179 7.21 1.02 14.54
CA HIS A 179 7.47 0.25 15.76
C HIS A 179 8.44 -0.94 15.53
N ARG A 180 9.59 -0.68 14.89
CA ARG A 180 10.61 -1.70 14.58
C ARG A 180 10.06 -2.86 13.74
N ASN A 181 9.30 -2.52 12.71
CA ASN A 181 8.71 -3.43 11.71
C ASN A 181 7.64 -4.37 12.28
N THR A 182 6.98 -4.01 13.38
CA THR A 182 5.89 -4.81 13.96
C THR A 182 4.52 -4.33 13.52
N THR A 183 4.44 -3.09 13.00
CA THR A 183 3.17 -2.46 12.62
C THR A 183 3.28 -1.89 11.22
N LEU A 184 2.32 -2.21 10.36
CA LEU A 184 2.12 -1.62 9.05
C LEU A 184 0.99 -0.60 9.12
N ARG A 185 1.29 0.65 8.78
CA ARG A 185 0.32 1.73 8.60
C ARG A 185 0.00 1.87 7.13
N ILE A 186 -1.28 1.85 6.80
CA ILE A 186 -1.80 2.11 5.45
C ILE A 186 -2.59 3.41 5.56
N ALA A 187 -2.24 4.42 4.76
CA ALA A 187 -2.91 5.70 4.75
C ALA A 187 -3.22 6.10 3.30
N ASP A 188 -4.24 6.93 3.09
CA ASP A 188 -4.45 7.57 1.79
C ASP A 188 -3.33 8.59 1.48
N SER A 189 -3.38 9.22 0.30
CA SER A 189 -2.41 10.23 -0.14
C SER A 189 -2.37 11.49 0.74
N GLU A 190 -3.45 11.77 1.48
CA GLU A 190 -3.58 12.94 2.36
C GLU A 190 -3.33 12.58 3.85
N GLY A 191 -3.12 11.30 4.16
CA GLY A 191 -2.95 10.78 5.50
C GLY A 191 -4.23 10.58 6.31
N ARG A 192 -5.43 10.67 5.70
CA ARG A 192 -6.73 10.71 6.42
C ARG A 192 -7.34 9.34 6.70
N GLU A 193 -7.37 8.44 5.72
CA GLU A 193 -7.86 7.06 5.90
C GLU A 193 -6.77 6.13 6.48
N GLU A 194 -6.46 6.30 7.76
CA GLU A 194 -5.46 5.46 8.44
C GLU A 194 -6.03 4.09 8.81
N THR A 195 -5.32 3.05 8.38
CA THR A 195 -5.49 1.66 8.78
C THR A 195 -4.21 1.20 9.43
N ARG A 196 -4.31 0.47 10.54
CA ARG A 196 -3.17 -0.08 11.26
C ARG A 196 -3.23 -1.60 11.29
N VAL A 197 -2.13 -2.25 10.95
CA VAL A 197 -1.98 -3.70 10.99
C VAL A 197 -0.81 -4.05 11.88
N GLN A 198 -1.07 -4.61 13.05
CA GLN A 198 -0.03 -5.15 13.93
C GLN A 198 0.21 -6.62 13.59
N CYS A 199 1.47 -7.02 13.46
CA CYS A 199 1.85 -8.41 13.21
C CYS A 199 1.48 -9.28 14.41
N SER A 200 0.62 -10.28 14.20
CA SER A 200 0.25 -11.27 15.22
C SER A 200 1.03 -12.58 15.05
N GLU A 201 1.04 -13.12 13.83
CA GLU A 201 1.78 -14.35 13.50
C GLU A 201 2.37 -14.28 12.08
N VAL A 202 3.60 -14.79 11.90
CA VAL A 202 4.19 -15.05 10.58
C VAL A 202 4.11 -16.55 10.31
N ARG A 203 3.29 -16.98 9.35
CA ARG A 203 3.09 -18.41 9.03
C ARG A 203 4.13 -18.98 8.05
N GLY A 204 5.23 -18.26 7.84
CA GLY A 204 6.34 -18.68 6.96
C GLY A 204 6.06 -18.48 5.47
N PRO A 205 6.96 -18.95 4.60
CA PRO A 205 6.76 -18.92 3.15
C PRO A 205 5.63 -19.86 2.73
N LEU A 206 4.86 -19.46 1.71
CA LEU A 206 3.80 -20.31 1.17
C LEU A 206 4.38 -21.65 0.69
N VAL A 207 3.74 -22.75 1.09
CA VAL A 207 4.08 -24.12 0.65
C VAL A 207 4.11 -24.17 -0.88
N GLY A 208 5.23 -24.62 -1.46
CA GLY A 208 5.44 -24.67 -2.92
C GLY A 208 6.17 -23.47 -3.54
N SER A 209 6.58 -22.46 -2.75
CA SER A 209 7.50 -21.41 -3.22
C SER A 209 8.93 -21.97 -3.27
N ALA A 210 9.50 -22.13 -4.47
CA ALA A 210 10.85 -22.65 -4.67
C ALA A 210 11.95 -21.76 -4.06
N SER A 211 11.62 -20.52 -3.72
CA SER A 211 12.48 -19.51 -3.12
C SER A 211 12.11 -19.27 -1.65
N ILE A 212 13.03 -19.61 -0.75
CA ILE A 212 12.93 -19.30 0.68
C ILE A 212 12.96 -17.77 0.85
N GLY A 213 11.86 -17.17 1.30
CA GLY A 213 11.82 -15.77 1.76
C GLY A 213 11.27 -14.71 0.79
N GLU A 214 10.81 -15.09 -0.40
CA GLU A 214 10.20 -14.13 -1.35
C GLU A 214 8.75 -13.81 -0.99
N ASN A 215 8.00 -14.79 -0.48
CA ASN A 215 6.60 -14.64 -0.16
C ASN A 215 6.37 -14.93 1.32
N VAL A 216 5.59 -14.11 2.01
CA VAL A 216 5.32 -14.28 3.45
C VAL A 216 3.84 -14.12 3.73
N GLN A 217 3.26 -15.09 4.44
CA GLN A 217 1.90 -15.02 4.96
C GLN A 217 1.91 -14.53 6.41
N ILE A 218 1.10 -13.52 6.70
CA ILE A 218 1.01 -12.88 8.01
C ILE A 218 -0.45 -12.82 8.43
N VAL A 219 -0.71 -13.22 9.67
CA VAL A 219 -1.95 -12.86 10.36
C VAL A 219 -1.68 -11.54 11.08
N GLY A 220 -2.39 -10.50 10.66
CA GLY A 220 -2.28 -9.18 11.26
C GLY A 220 -3.53 -8.84 12.07
N HIS A 221 -3.33 -8.28 13.27
CA HIS A 221 -4.38 -7.57 13.98
C HIS A 221 -4.64 -6.23 13.27
N TYR A 222 -5.74 -6.19 12.54
CA TYR A 222 -6.17 -5.13 11.64
C TYR A 222 -7.08 -4.15 12.38
N THR A 223 -6.86 -2.84 12.21
CA THR A 223 -7.63 -1.78 12.86
C THR A 223 -7.95 -0.66 11.87
N ILE A 224 -9.24 -0.34 11.71
CA ILE A 224 -9.75 0.78 10.90
C ILE A 224 -10.69 1.60 11.79
N GLY A 225 -10.45 2.91 11.96
CA GLY A 225 -11.18 3.67 12.97
C GLY A 225 -10.96 3.05 14.36
N CYS A 226 -12.05 2.67 15.03
CA CYS A 226 -12.05 1.88 16.27
C CYS A 226 -12.60 0.45 16.08
N GLN A 227 -12.67 -0.05 14.84
CA GLN A 227 -13.00 -1.45 14.59
C GLN A 227 -11.72 -2.25 14.46
N SER A 228 -11.61 -3.33 15.24
CA SER A 228 -10.42 -4.17 15.35
C SER A 228 -10.73 -5.67 15.31
N GLY A 229 -9.80 -6.44 14.72
CA GLY A 229 -9.91 -7.88 14.48
C GLY A 229 -8.70 -8.38 13.71
N TYR A 230 -8.82 -9.51 13.03
CA TYR A 230 -7.72 -10.20 12.36
C TYR A 230 -8.00 -10.35 10.87
N ALA A 231 -6.94 -10.21 10.08
CA ALA A 231 -6.96 -10.47 8.65
C ALA A 231 -5.71 -11.23 8.23
N CYS A 232 -5.88 -12.16 7.30
CA CYS A 232 -4.78 -12.84 6.65
C CYS A 232 -4.26 -11.98 5.50
N MET A 233 -2.94 -11.81 5.42
CA MET A 233 -2.28 -11.06 4.37
C MET A 233 -1.15 -11.90 3.80
N VAL A 234 -0.93 -11.80 2.49
CA VAL A 234 0.25 -12.38 1.85
C VAL A 234 1.00 -11.28 1.12
N PHE A 235 2.30 -11.20 1.39
CA PHE A 235 3.21 -10.27 0.74
C PHE A 235 4.12 -11.04 -0.21
N TYR A 236 4.26 -10.55 -1.44
CA TYR A 236 5.08 -11.11 -2.50
C TYR A 236 6.19 -10.13 -2.84
N LYS A 237 7.44 -10.53 -2.69
CA LYS A 237 8.59 -9.76 -3.16
C LYS A 237 8.77 -10.04 -4.66
N ARG A 238 8.35 -9.09 -5.51
CA ARG A 238 8.49 -9.19 -6.98
C ARG A 238 9.84 -8.70 -7.46
N ASP A 239 10.30 -7.63 -6.84
CA ASP A 239 11.59 -7.01 -7.08
C ASP A 239 12.07 -6.33 -5.78
N GLN A 240 13.23 -5.69 -5.81
CA GLN A 240 13.71 -4.88 -4.69
C GLN A 240 12.78 -3.69 -4.41
N HIS A 241 12.26 -3.07 -5.47
CA HIS A 241 11.41 -1.86 -5.38
C HIS A 241 9.93 -2.12 -5.69
N VAL A 242 9.53 -3.39 -5.86
CA VAL A 242 8.16 -3.78 -6.21
C VAL A 242 7.72 -4.98 -5.39
N ILE A 243 6.58 -4.85 -4.75
CA ILE A 243 5.96 -5.92 -3.97
C ILE A 243 4.48 -6.02 -4.35
N GLU A 244 3.86 -7.16 -4.10
CA GLU A 244 2.41 -7.28 -4.17
C GLU A 244 1.86 -7.74 -2.83
N VAL A 245 0.65 -7.29 -2.52
CA VAL A 245 -0.06 -7.65 -1.29
C VAL A 245 -1.43 -8.20 -1.65
N GLN A 246 -1.79 -9.33 -1.07
CA GLN A 246 -3.15 -9.83 -1.02
C GLN A 246 -3.66 -9.76 0.41
N SER A 247 -4.93 -9.48 0.60
CA SER A 247 -5.56 -9.37 1.92
C SER A 247 -6.92 -10.05 1.91
N GLY A 248 -7.19 -10.81 2.97
CA GLY A 248 -8.47 -11.48 3.20
C GLY A 248 -9.51 -10.57 3.82
N THR A 249 -10.68 -11.14 4.09
CA THR A 249 -11.73 -10.49 4.86
C THR A 249 -11.40 -10.47 6.35
N PHE A 250 -12.00 -9.50 7.03
CA PHE A 250 -11.84 -9.31 8.46
C PHE A 250 -12.67 -10.33 9.26
N THR A 251 -12.07 -10.89 10.31
CA THR A 251 -12.76 -11.70 11.32
C THR A 251 -12.37 -11.24 12.73
N ARG A 252 -13.20 -11.54 13.73
CA ARG A 252 -12.88 -11.24 15.13
C ARG A 252 -11.96 -12.29 15.77
N ARG A 253 -11.84 -13.47 15.15
CA ARG A 253 -11.09 -14.61 15.69
C ARG A 253 -9.77 -14.80 14.94
N PHE A 254 -8.70 -14.93 15.70
CA PHE A 254 -7.35 -15.09 15.17
C PHE A 254 -7.22 -16.37 14.31
N GLU A 255 -7.81 -17.47 14.76
CA GLU A 255 -7.70 -18.80 14.16
C GLU A 255 -8.38 -18.86 12.79
N GLU A 256 -9.46 -18.09 12.63
CA GLU A 256 -10.26 -18.05 11.41
C GLU A 256 -9.67 -17.12 10.34
N ALA A 257 -8.69 -16.27 10.67
CA ALA A 257 -8.22 -15.21 9.76
C ALA A 257 -7.73 -15.75 8.42
N CYS A 258 -6.94 -16.84 8.43
CA CYS A 258 -6.44 -17.50 7.22
C CYS A 258 -7.26 -18.75 6.82
N SER A 259 -8.50 -18.89 7.31
CA SER A 259 -9.39 -19.95 6.82
C SER A 259 -9.73 -19.72 5.35
N LYS A 260 -10.09 -20.78 4.62
CA LYS A 260 -10.43 -20.68 3.18
C LYS A 260 -11.62 -19.75 2.91
N SER A 261 -12.52 -19.55 3.88
CA SER A 261 -13.65 -18.63 3.75
C SER A 261 -13.22 -17.17 3.89
N ASN A 262 -12.23 -16.87 4.73
CA ASN A 262 -11.76 -15.51 4.97
C ASN A 262 -10.58 -15.12 4.07
N PHE A 263 -9.81 -16.09 3.59
CA PHE A 263 -8.72 -15.86 2.66
C PHE A 263 -8.61 -16.98 1.63
N ASP A 264 -8.88 -16.63 0.38
CA ASP A 264 -8.59 -17.46 -0.77
C ASP A 264 -7.56 -16.75 -1.65
N LYS A 265 -6.35 -17.29 -1.69
CA LYS A 265 -5.22 -16.77 -2.48
C LYS A 265 -5.56 -16.58 -3.96
N ASN A 266 -6.44 -17.41 -4.52
CA ASN A 266 -6.77 -17.34 -5.95
C ASN A 266 -7.81 -16.27 -6.27
N ARG A 267 -8.59 -15.84 -5.27
CA ARG A 267 -9.66 -14.84 -5.43
C ARG A 267 -9.28 -13.48 -4.88
N ALA A 268 -8.39 -13.42 -3.89
CA ALA A 268 -7.95 -12.18 -3.29
C ALA A 268 -7.25 -11.30 -4.35
N PRO A 269 -7.64 -10.02 -4.49
CA PRO A 269 -7.01 -9.13 -5.47
C PRO A 269 -5.57 -8.82 -5.06
N TYR A 270 -4.70 -8.70 -6.06
CA TYR A 270 -3.34 -8.22 -5.87
C TYR A 270 -3.32 -6.69 -5.85
N VAL A 271 -2.67 -6.12 -4.83
CA VAL A 271 -2.32 -4.71 -4.78
C VAL A 271 -0.82 -4.58 -5.01
N THR A 272 -0.43 -4.01 -6.14
CA THR A 272 0.98 -3.73 -6.44
C THR A 272 1.44 -2.48 -5.73
N LEU A 273 2.52 -2.60 -4.96
CA LEU A 273 3.15 -1.51 -4.25
C LEU A 273 4.58 -1.30 -4.73
N VAL A 274 4.98 -0.05 -4.82
CA VAL A 274 6.29 0.37 -5.32
C VAL A 274 6.88 1.45 -4.43
N THR A 275 8.20 1.56 -4.41
CA THR A 275 8.86 2.63 -3.64
C THR A 275 8.66 4.00 -4.30
N SER A 276 8.96 5.08 -3.58
CA SER A 276 8.88 6.43 -4.13
C SER A 276 9.84 6.66 -5.30
N HIS A 277 11.00 6.02 -5.30
CA HIS A 277 12.03 6.13 -6.35
C HIS A 277 12.52 4.72 -6.69
N PRO A 278 11.81 3.97 -7.53
CA PRO A 278 12.27 2.66 -7.96
C PRO A 278 13.45 2.82 -8.93
N ASP A 279 14.45 1.94 -8.81
CA ASP A 279 15.60 1.92 -9.71
C ASP A 279 15.15 1.76 -11.17
N GLN A 280 15.90 2.38 -12.08
CA GLN A 280 15.71 2.20 -13.52
C GLN A 280 16.37 0.89 -13.96
N LYS A 281 15.67 0.11 -14.77
CA LYS A 281 16.18 -1.14 -15.33
C LYS A 281 15.93 -1.19 -16.83
N LYS A 282 16.75 -1.97 -17.54
CA LYS A 282 16.59 -2.18 -18.98
C LYS A 282 15.18 -2.68 -19.29
N CYS A 283 14.53 -2.06 -20.28
CA CYS A 283 13.22 -2.50 -20.73
C CYS A 283 13.32 -3.86 -21.44
N PRO A 284 12.30 -4.74 -21.29
CA PRO A 284 12.26 -6.00 -22.04
C PRO A 284 12.01 -5.73 -23.53
N HIS A 285 12.41 -6.67 -24.39
CA HIS A 285 12.20 -6.60 -25.85
C HIS A 285 12.83 -5.35 -26.49
N THR A 286 14.13 -5.12 -26.30
CA THR A 286 14.86 -4.05 -27.00
C THR A 286 14.70 -4.19 -28.51
N GLY A 287 14.28 -3.11 -29.18
CA GLY A 287 14.03 -3.11 -30.62
C GLY A 287 13.05 -2.05 -31.09
N ARG A 288 12.70 -2.15 -32.38
CA ARG A 288 11.74 -1.29 -33.08
C ARG A 288 10.49 -2.10 -33.41
N PHE A 289 9.32 -1.53 -33.16
CA PHE A 289 8.04 -2.22 -33.35
C PHE A 289 6.98 -1.34 -34.02
N VAL A 290 6.11 -1.97 -34.81
CA VAL A 290 4.83 -1.35 -35.23
C VAL A 290 3.79 -1.62 -34.15
N VAL A 291 3.00 -0.60 -33.82
CA VAL A 291 1.85 -0.74 -32.92
C VAL A 291 0.58 -0.93 -33.77
N SER A 292 -0.26 -1.90 -33.40
CA SER A 292 -1.56 -2.13 -34.02
C SER A 292 -2.65 -2.36 -32.98
N GLY A 293 -3.90 -2.09 -33.34
CA GLY A 293 -5.05 -2.30 -32.44
C GLY A 293 -4.96 -1.52 -31.12
N LEU A 294 -4.50 -0.26 -31.17
CA LEU A 294 -4.37 0.58 -29.97
C LEU A 294 -5.74 1.11 -29.53
N PHE A 295 -6.20 0.67 -28.37
CA PHE A 295 -7.45 1.10 -27.74
C PHE A 295 -7.14 1.84 -26.43
N LYS A 296 -7.79 2.98 -26.19
CA LYS A 296 -7.71 3.73 -24.92
C LYS A 296 -9.09 3.81 -24.29
N ARG A 297 -9.26 3.25 -23.09
CA ARG A 297 -10.53 3.38 -22.34
C ARG A 297 -10.64 4.82 -21.81
N ARG A 298 -11.69 5.55 -22.22
CA ARG A 298 -12.01 6.87 -21.63
C ARG A 298 -12.30 6.64 -20.14
N ARG A 299 -11.59 7.37 -19.27
CA ARG A 299 -11.80 7.34 -17.82
C ARG A 299 -13.26 7.75 -17.57
N GLU A 300 -14.12 6.81 -17.21
CA GLU A 300 -15.44 7.11 -16.66
C GLU A 300 -15.20 7.95 -15.39
N GLU A 301 -15.55 9.23 -15.48
CA GLU A 301 -15.71 10.07 -14.31
C GLU A 301 -16.76 9.43 -13.42
N ARG A 302 -16.43 9.37 -12.13
CA ARG A 302 -17.22 8.82 -11.04
C ARG A 302 -18.66 9.32 -11.18
N ALA A 303 -19.60 8.42 -11.45
CA ALA A 303 -21.03 8.73 -11.37
C ALA A 303 -21.31 9.38 -10.01
N ALA A 304 -21.64 10.67 -10.03
CA ALA A 304 -22.32 11.31 -8.92
C ALA A 304 -23.71 10.67 -8.79
N PRO A 305 -24.23 10.44 -7.57
CA PRO A 305 -25.60 9.98 -7.42
C PRO A 305 -26.54 11.10 -7.91
N GLN A 306 -27.23 10.85 -9.03
CA GLN A 306 -28.30 11.72 -9.50
C GLN A 306 -29.46 11.60 -8.52
N THR A 307 -29.78 12.73 -7.91
CA THR A 307 -31.04 12.96 -7.19
C THR A 307 -32.18 12.97 -8.20
N ASP A 308 -33.11 12.04 -8.04
CA ASP A 308 -34.40 12.05 -8.71
C ASP A 308 -35.14 13.37 -8.47
N SER A 309 -35.53 14.05 -9.54
CA SER A 309 -36.67 14.98 -9.52
C SER A 309 -37.30 15.04 -10.90
N SER A 310 -38.53 14.51 -10.97
CA SER A 310 -39.41 14.54 -12.11
C SER A 310 -39.96 15.95 -12.36
N ALA A 311 -40.02 16.40 -13.63
CA ALA A 311 -41.18 17.12 -14.21
C ALA A 311 -40.96 17.52 -15.69
N ASN A 312 -41.82 16.98 -16.55
CA ASN A 312 -42.43 17.47 -17.81
C ASN A 312 -41.79 18.65 -18.59
N SER A 313 -41.57 18.43 -19.90
CA SER A 313 -42.49 18.90 -20.97
C SER A 313 -41.92 18.66 -22.38
N ALA A 314 -42.82 18.26 -23.28
CA ALA A 314 -42.59 17.92 -24.68
C ALA A 314 -42.36 19.15 -25.59
N VAL A 315 -41.52 19.02 -26.62
CA VAL A 315 -41.72 19.60 -27.97
C VAL A 315 -41.03 18.70 -29.01
N GLN A 316 -41.77 18.36 -30.07
CA GLN A 316 -41.34 17.63 -31.26
C GLN A 316 -40.58 18.53 -32.24
N GLY A 317 -39.58 17.97 -32.92
CA GLY A 317 -38.93 18.58 -34.08
C GLY A 317 -38.12 17.55 -34.85
N ALA A 318 -38.66 17.05 -35.95
CA ALA A 318 -38.04 16.11 -36.86
C ALA A 318 -36.92 16.80 -37.67
N GLY A 319 -35.74 16.18 -37.69
CA GLY A 319 -34.65 16.48 -38.60
C GLY A 319 -33.78 15.23 -38.69
N SER A 320 -33.81 14.57 -39.84
CA SER A 320 -32.95 13.42 -40.12
C SER A 320 -31.50 13.90 -40.19
N ASP A 321 -30.67 13.45 -39.26
CA ASP A 321 -29.25 13.32 -39.50
C ASP A 321 -28.78 12.04 -38.82
N VAL A 322 -28.14 11.21 -39.62
CA VAL A 322 -27.49 9.98 -39.23
C VAL A 322 -26.52 10.34 -38.09
N THR A 323 -26.86 9.95 -36.87
CA THR A 323 -25.95 10.14 -35.74
C THR A 323 -24.74 9.24 -35.98
N ASP A 324 -23.60 9.85 -36.28
CA ASP A 324 -22.27 9.24 -36.27
C ASP A 324 -21.99 8.64 -34.88
N ALA A 325 -22.56 7.47 -34.63
CA ALA A 325 -22.31 6.61 -33.48
C ALA A 325 -21.15 5.64 -33.77
N GLU A 326 -20.25 6.02 -34.69
CA GLU A 326 -19.10 5.22 -35.11
C GLU A 326 -17.79 6.03 -35.18
N GLU A 327 -17.64 7.09 -34.37
CA GLU A 327 -16.40 7.87 -34.26
C GLU A 327 -15.79 7.82 -32.85
N GLY A 328 -15.71 6.62 -32.27
CA GLY A 328 -15.13 6.37 -30.95
C GLY A 328 -13.61 6.12 -30.94
N LEU A 329 -12.88 6.46 -32.01
CA LEU A 329 -11.48 6.08 -32.17
C LEU A 329 -10.63 7.20 -32.78
N ARG A 330 -10.49 8.34 -32.07
CA ARG A 330 -9.59 9.41 -32.56
C ARG A 330 -8.68 10.00 -31.48
N MET A 331 -7.41 9.63 -31.66
CA MET A 331 -6.20 10.44 -31.49
C MET A 331 -5.61 10.46 -30.08
N ILE A 332 -4.37 9.95 -29.98
CA ILE A 332 -3.40 10.62 -29.14
C ILE A 332 -2.94 11.81 -29.99
N GLU A 333 -3.47 13.02 -29.72
CA GLU A 333 -3.16 14.30 -30.39
C GLU A 333 -3.00 14.21 -31.93
N GLY A 334 -4.07 14.35 -32.71
CA GLY A 334 -3.91 14.59 -34.16
C GLY A 334 -3.49 13.39 -35.04
N CYS A 335 -3.20 12.22 -34.45
CA CYS A 335 -2.59 11.11 -35.16
C CYS A 335 -3.47 9.85 -35.35
N PRO A 336 -3.56 9.30 -36.60
CA PRO A 336 -4.02 7.94 -36.83
C PRO A 336 -3.18 6.90 -36.08
N LEU A 337 -3.85 5.96 -35.41
CA LEU A 337 -3.24 4.95 -34.54
C LEU A 337 -2.32 3.97 -35.31
N GLU A 338 -2.56 3.77 -36.59
CA GLU A 338 -1.76 2.93 -37.49
C GLU A 338 -0.36 3.51 -37.79
N LEU A 339 -0.16 4.80 -37.53
CA LEU A 339 1.11 5.51 -37.76
C LEU A 339 1.99 5.57 -36.50
N VAL A 340 1.61 4.85 -35.44
CA VAL A 340 2.34 4.79 -34.18
C VAL A 340 3.33 3.62 -34.20
N SER A 341 4.57 3.94 -33.85
CA SER A 341 5.66 2.98 -33.65
C SER A 341 6.09 2.98 -32.19
N LEU A 342 6.60 1.84 -31.71
CA LEU A 342 7.16 1.70 -30.38
C LEU A 342 8.66 1.42 -30.51
N LEU A 343 9.48 2.23 -29.86
CA LEU A 343 10.91 2.02 -29.70
C LEU A 343 11.18 1.61 -28.26
N VAL A 344 11.86 0.49 -28.05
CA VAL A 344 12.21 0.02 -26.70
C VAL A 344 13.72 -0.09 -26.60
N GLY A 345 14.32 0.63 -25.66
CA GLY A 345 15.75 0.59 -25.39
C GLY A 345 16.64 1.17 -26.48
N CYS A 346 16.10 1.90 -27.47
CA CYS A 346 16.88 2.41 -28.60
C CYS A 346 17.60 3.75 -28.30
N ASP A 347 17.00 4.63 -27.51
CA ASP A 347 17.63 5.89 -27.09
C ASP A 347 18.36 5.69 -25.76
N ALA A 348 17.61 5.29 -24.73
CA ALA A 348 18.13 4.81 -23.47
C ALA A 348 17.61 3.40 -23.17
N GLY A 349 18.49 2.50 -22.71
CA GLY A 349 18.18 1.08 -22.54
C GLY A 349 17.03 0.76 -21.58
N ASP A 350 16.69 1.71 -20.71
CA ASP A 350 15.63 1.68 -19.70
C ASP A 350 14.35 2.42 -20.13
N THR A 351 14.25 2.85 -21.39
CA THR A 351 13.10 3.62 -21.89
C THR A 351 12.33 2.91 -22.99
N MET A 352 11.03 3.23 -23.06
CA MET A 352 10.11 2.79 -24.09
C MET A 352 9.30 4.00 -24.57
N GLU A 353 9.36 4.26 -25.88
CA GLU A 353 8.84 5.46 -26.52
C GLU A 353 7.83 5.12 -27.61
N PHE A 354 6.61 5.63 -27.47
CA PHE A 354 5.63 5.67 -28.55
C PHE A 354 5.91 6.90 -29.40
N ARG A 355 6.18 6.68 -30.68
CA ARG A 355 6.42 7.74 -31.66
C ARG A 355 5.38 7.71 -32.76
N SER A 356 4.87 8.87 -33.13
CA SER A 356 3.96 9.03 -34.24
C SER A 356 4.63 9.65 -35.46
N HIS A 357 4.07 9.39 -36.64
CA HIS A 357 4.56 9.91 -37.92
C HIS A 357 3.60 10.92 -38.56
N CYS A 358 2.69 11.53 -37.80
CA CYS A 358 1.70 12.45 -38.35
C CYS A 358 2.24 13.87 -38.34
N GLY A 359 2.92 14.22 -39.43
CA GLY A 359 3.52 15.52 -39.69
C GLY A 359 4.43 15.39 -40.90
N ASN A 360 4.54 16.42 -41.72
CA ASN A 360 5.17 16.30 -43.04
C ASN A 360 6.67 15.93 -43.01
N THR A 361 7.36 15.91 -41.85
CA THR A 361 8.77 15.50 -41.75
C THR A 361 9.27 15.03 -40.36
N VAL A 362 8.50 15.14 -39.26
CA VAL A 362 9.02 14.91 -37.89
C VAL A 362 8.29 13.78 -37.17
N THR A 363 9.04 12.78 -36.70
CA THR A 363 8.52 11.78 -35.76
C THR A 363 8.44 12.38 -34.35
N SER A 364 7.24 12.64 -33.84
CA SER A 364 7.04 13.17 -32.48
C SER A 364 6.88 12.05 -31.45
N ILE A 365 7.51 12.21 -30.28
CA ILE A 365 7.28 11.34 -29.13
C ILE A 365 5.91 11.67 -28.55
N VAL A 366 5.02 10.70 -28.59
CA VAL A 366 3.64 10.79 -28.12
C VAL A 366 3.56 10.52 -26.62
N SER A 367 4.29 9.51 -26.18
CA SER A 367 4.42 9.15 -24.77
C SER A 367 5.68 8.32 -24.60
N ALA A 368 6.39 8.55 -23.51
CA ALA A 368 7.58 7.78 -23.18
C ALA A 368 7.52 7.35 -21.72
N TYR A 369 8.10 6.19 -21.44
CA TYR A 369 8.06 5.56 -20.13
C TYR A 369 9.45 5.00 -19.79
N THR A 370 9.81 5.09 -18.51
CA THR A 370 11.00 4.44 -17.95
C THR A 370 10.61 3.13 -17.29
N CYS A 371 11.37 2.07 -17.52
CA CYS A 371 11.19 0.75 -16.95
C CYS A 371 11.90 0.59 -15.60
N HIS A 372 11.28 -0.15 -14.69
CA HIS A 372 11.79 -0.30 -13.32
C HIS A 372 11.96 -1.74 -12.86
N ALA A 373 10.94 -2.57 -13.07
CA ALA A 373 10.96 -3.96 -12.64
C ALA A 373 9.99 -4.77 -13.47
N GLY A 374 10.29 -6.05 -13.66
CA GLY A 374 9.39 -6.96 -14.33
C GLY A 374 9.51 -8.37 -13.81
N TRP A 375 8.42 -9.12 -13.92
CA TRP A 375 8.33 -10.53 -13.57
C TRP A 375 7.35 -11.23 -14.50
N SER A 376 7.31 -12.56 -14.45
CA SER A 376 6.41 -13.35 -15.27
C SER A 376 5.74 -14.45 -14.46
N GLU A 377 4.47 -14.72 -14.77
CA GLU A 377 3.66 -15.78 -14.16
C GLU A 377 2.81 -16.44 -15.23
N ASN A 378 2.86 -17.77 -15.35
CA ASN A 378 2.04 -18.55 -16.28
C ASN A 378 2.03 -18.00 -17.73
N GLY A 379 3.19 -17.55 -18.23
CA GLY A 379 3.34 -16.98 -19.57
C GLY A 379 2.85 -15.54 -19.74
N THR A 380 2.34 -14.91 -18.69
CA THR A 380 2.00 -13.47 -18.65
C THR A 380 3.14 -12.70 -17.99
N HIS A 381 3.58 -11.63 -18.63
CA HIS A 381 4.65 -10.77 -18.15
C HIS A 381 4.09 -9.45 -17.63
N TYR A 382 4.74 -8.92 -16.59
CA TYR A 382 4.37 -7.67 -15.93
C TYR A 382 5.59 -6.76 -15.91
N LEU A 383 5.39 -5.48 -16.21
CA LEU A 383 6.43 -4.47 -16.27
C LEU A 383 5.95 -3.17 -15.62
N ILE A 384 6.64 -2.74 -14.57
CA ILE A 384 6.39 -1.47 -13.91
C ILE A 384 7.12 -0.36 -14.64
N THR A 385 6.38 0.69 -14.96
CA THR A 385 6.90 1.85 -15.68
C THR A 385 6.46 3.17 -15.05
N THR A 386 7.27 4.21 -15.25
CA THR A 386 6.94 5.60 -14.90
C THR A 386 6.88 6.44 -16.18
N PRO A 387 5.80 7.19 -16.44
CA PRO A 387 5.74 8.08 -17.61
C PRO A 387 6.73 9.24 -17.46
N LEU A 388 7.48 9.53 -18.53
CA LEU A 388 8.42 10.66 -18.59
C LEU A 388 7.69 12.01 -18.66
N SER A 389 6.57 12.07 -19.39
CA SER A 389 5.70 13.25 -19.47
C SER A 389 4.73 13.27 -18.28
N ARG A 390 4.93 14.20 -17.33
CA ARG A 390 4.09 14.31 -16.14
C ARG A 390 2.87 15.19 -16.40
N SER A 391 1.74 14.58 -16.75
CA SER A 391 0.43 15.20 -16.51
C SER A 391 0.19 15.23 -14.99
N SER A 392 -0.19 16.39 -14.45
CA SER A 392 -0.52 16.53 -13.02
C SER A 392 -1.73 15.69 -12.58
N LEU A 393 -2.55 15.23 -13.54
CA LEU A 393 -3.79 14.47 -13.32
C LEU A 393 -3.68 12.99 -13.73
N GLY A 394 -2.54 12.59 -14.31
CA GLY A 394 -2.26 11.22 -14.77
C GLY A 394 -1.81 10.29 -13.65
N ALA A 395 -1.88 8.97 -13.89
CA ALA A 395 -1.33 8.01 -12.96
C ALA A 395 0.20 8.17 -12.89
N LYS A 396 0.77 8.09 -11.69
CA LYS A 396 2.21 8.26 -11.50
C LYS A 396 3.01 7.09 -12.08
N ARG A 397 2.42 5.91 -12.13
CA ARG A 397 3.04 4.68 -12.65
C ARG A 397 2.01 3.80 -13.34
N TYR A 398 2.49 2.96 -14.24
CA TYR A 398 1.68 2.00 -14.97
C TYR A 398 2.29 0.61 -14.90
N CYS A 399 1.43 -0.39 -14.77
CA CYS A 399 1.77 -1.78 -15.01
C CYS A 399 1.43 -2.15 -16.44
N PHE A 400 2.44 -2.44 -17.25
CA PHE A 400 2.30 -3.03 -18.57
C PHE A 400 2.24 -4.55 -18.41
N ILE A 401 1.18 -5.15 -18.93
CA ILE A 401 0.89 -6.58 -18.84
C ILE A 401 0.90 -7.11 -20.26
N TYR A 402 1.69 -8.13 -20.55
CA TYR A 402 1.84 -8.61 -21.91
C TYR A 402 2.04 -10.11 -22.02
N THR A 403 1.59 -10.65 -23.15
CA THR A 403 1.80 -12.05 -23.53
C THR A 403 2.37 -12.10 -24.95
N SER A 404 3.31 -12.99 -25.17
CA SER A 404 3.85 -13.26 -26.50
C SER A 404 3.10 -14.46 -27.08
N SER A 405 2.48 -14.29 -28.25
CA SER A 405 2.00 -15.42 -29.04
C SER A 405 2.92 -15.61 -30.23
N MET A 406 3.53 -16.79 -30.31
CA MET A 406 4.36 -17.20 -31.43
C MET A 406 3.47 -17.89 -32.46
N THR A 407 3.34 -17.32 -33.65
CA THR A 407 2.66 -17.97 -34.79
C THR A 407 3.72 -18.43 -35.79
N ILE A 408 4.21 -19.67 -35.64
CA ILE A 408 4.91 -20.37 -36.71
C ILE A 408 4.10 -21.62 -37.03
N GLY A 409 3.48 -21.67 -38.21
CA GLY A 409 2.96 -22.92 -38.77
C GLY A 409 1.83 -23.64 -38.02
N GLY A 410 1.08 -22.97 -37.14
CA GLY A 410 -0.17 -23.50 -36.59
C GLY A 410 -0.08 -24.44 -35.39
N ASP A 411 1.09 -24.65 -34.78
CA ASP A 411 1.22 -25.49 -33.58
C ASP A 411 1.97 -24.77 -32.44
N PRO A 412 1.44 -24.74 -31.19
CA PRO A 412 2.08 -24.05 -30.07
C PRO A 412 3.17 -24.92 -29.40
N MET A 413 4.40 -24.39 -29.26
CA MET A 413 5.49 -25.06 -28.53
C MET A 413 5.78 -24.41 -27.15
N LEU A 414 6.34 -25.24 -26.25
CA LEU A 414 6.58 -25.05 -24.81
C LEU A 414 7.48 -23.85 -24.42
N PRO A 415 7.33 -23.30 -23.19
CA PRO A 415 8.03 -22.10 -22.72
C PRO A 415 9.49 -22.38 -22.29
N GLY A 416 10.45 -21.56 -22.77
CA GLY A 416 11.84 -21.63 -22.30
C GLY A 416 12.94 -20.89 -23.09
N SER A 417 12.66 -20.24 -24.22
CA SER A 417 13.71 -19.55 -24.99
C SER A 417 13.89 -18.10 -24.54
N THR A 418 15.07 -17.78 -24.01
CA THR A 418 15.47 -16.45 -23.49
C THR A 418 16.12 -15.54 -24.52
N ASN A 419 16.09 -15.88 -25.81
CA ASN A 419 16.77 -15.10 -26.85
C ASN A 419 15.80 -14.48 -27.85
N GLY A 420 15.66 -13.15 -27.78
CA GLY A 420 15.19 -12.29 -28.87
C GLY A 420 13.75 -12.52 -29.37
N MET A 421 13.00 -11.45 -29.58
CA MET A 421 11.71 -11.56 -30.28
C MET A 421 11.98 -11.95 -31.74
N LEU A 422 11.61 -13.18 -32.11
CA LEU A 422 11.75 -13.69 -33.49
C LEU A 422 10.94 -12.84 -34.47
N THR A 423 11.43 -12.70 -35.70
CA THR A 423 10.78 -11.95 -36.78
C THR A 423 9.38 -12.51 -37.05
N GLY A 424 8.34 -11.70 -36.84
CA GLY A 424 6.93 -12.10 -37.02
C GLY A 424 6.17 -12.45 -35.73
N ALA A 425 6.83 -12.53 -34.57
CA ALA A 425 6.14 -12.66 -33.29
C ALA A 425 5.27 -11.42 -33.02
N THR A 426 4.05 -11.63 -32.51
CA THR A 426 3.15 -10.56 -32.07
C THR A 426 3.01 -10.62 -30.56
N VAL A 427 3.29 -9.50 -29.89
CA VAL A 427 3.12 -9.37 -28.44
C VAL A 427 1.92 -8.50 -28.16
N ARG A 428 0.99 -9.02 -27.35
CA ARG A 428 -0.22 -8.32 -26.95
C ARG A 428 0.02 -7.63 -25.62
N PHE A 429 -0.32 -6.36 -25.52
CA PHE A 429 -0.12 -5.51 -24.34
C PHE A 429 -1.44 -4.97 -23.83
N SER A 430 -1.50 -4.83 -22.51
CA SER A 430 -2.50 -4.08 -21.77
C SER A 430 -1.81 -3.28 -20.68
N THR A 431 -2.42 -2.18 -20.25
CA THR A 431 -1.88 -1.34 -19.18
C THR A 431 -2.89 -1.14 -18.08
N SER A 432 -2.38 -1.03 -16.86
CA SER A 432 -3.14 -0.70 -15.67
C SER A 432 -2.48 0.42 -14.88
N SER A 433 -3.28 1.34 -14.33
CA SER A 433 -2.80 2.50 -13.57
C SER A 433 -2.82 2.31 -12.06
N ASP A 434 -3.50 1.29 -11.55
CA ASP A 434 -3.75 1.07 -10.12
C ASP A 434 -2.96 -0.14 -9.56
N THR A 435 -3.01 -1.27 -10.26
CA THR A 435 -2.35 -2.53 -9.88
C THR A 435 -2.08 -3.41 -11.10
N CYS A 436 -1.14 -4.35 -10.98
CA CYS A 436 -0.90 -5.40 -11.98
C CYS A 436 -1.99 -6.48 -11.94
N SER A 437 -3.17 -6.16 -12.49
CA SER A 437 -4.32 -7.07 -12.43
C SER A 437 -4.16 -8.27 -13.37
N ARG A 438 -4.46 -9.46 -12.85
CA ARG A 438 -4.55 -10.72 -13.63
C ARG A 438 -5.88 -10.89 -14.36
N THR A 439 -6.85 -10.00 -14.11
CA THR A 439 -8.14 -9.99 -14.83
C THR A 439 -8.05 -9.28 -16.18
N LEU A 440 -6.97 -8.53 -16.43
CA LEU A 440 -6.77 -7.87 -17.71
C LEU A 440 -6.34 -8.90 -18.76
N MET A 441 -6.95 -8.78 -19.94
CA MET A 441 -6.67 -9.60 -21.11
C MET A 441 -5.79 -8.79 -22.05
N PRO A 442 -4.50 -9.16 -22.20
CA PRO A 442 -3.56 -8.44 -23.05
C PRO A 442 -4.07 -8.25 -24.48
N GLY A 443 -4.04 -7.00 -24.96
CA GLY A 443 -4.47 -6.62 -26.31
C GLY A 443 -5.96 -6.28 -26.45
N THR A 444 -6.77 -6.45 -25.39
CA THR A 444 -8.22 -6.15 -25.44
C THR A 444 -8.74 -5.28 -24.30
N THR A 445 -8.26 -5.47 -23.06
CA THR A 445 -8.75 -4.72 -21.89
C THR A 445 -7.65 -3.93 -21.20
N GLY A 446 -7.99 -2.88 -20.45
CA GLY A 446 -7.03 -2.03 -19.73
C GLY A 446 -7.19 -0.55 -20.07
N VAL A 447 -6.30 0.29 -19.53
CA VAL A 447 -6.27 1.74 -19.81
C VAL A 447 -5.83 1.98 -21.26
N LEU A 448 -4.78 1.29 -21.67
CA LEU A 448 -4.32 1.12 -23.04
C LEU A 448 -4.22 -0.37 -23.33
N ALA A 449 -4.68 -0.80 -24.49
CA ALA A 449 -4.48 -2.15 -25.01
C ALA A 449 -3.99 -2.05 -26.46
N PHE A 450 -2.96 -2.80 -26.83
CA PHE A 450 -2.37 -2.75 -28.17
C PHE A 450 -1.53 -3.99 -28.45
N ASN A 451 -1.22 -4.22 -29.73
CA ASN A 451 -0.33 -5.27 -30.17
C ASN A 451 0.93 -4.64 -30.77
N ILE A 452 2.06 -5.35 -30.65
CA ILE A 452 3.30 -4.96 -31.30
C ILE A 452 3.85 -6.09 -32.16
N THR A 453 4.41 -5.71 -33.31
CA THR A 453 5.11 -6.61 -34.23
C THR A 453 6.52 -6.08 -34.48
N SER A 454 7.52 -6.96 -34.36
CA SER A 454 8.94 -6.58 -34.50
C SER A 454 9.26 -6.10 -35.92
N LYS A 455 9.93 -4.95 -36.02
CA LYS A 455 10.55 -4.41 -37.25
C LYS A 455 12.08 -4.55 -37.28
N GLY A 456 12.68 -5.02 -36.20
CA GLY A 456 14.13 -5.23 -36.11
C GLY A 456 14.76 -4.62 -34.86
N SER A 457 16.06 -4.81 -34.71
CA SER A 457 16.84 -4.29 -33.59
C SER A 457 17.05 -2.77 -33.67
N CYS A 458 17.39 -2.16 -32.54
CA CYS A 458 17.94 -0.81 -32.50
C CYS A 458 19.35 -0.86 -33.14
N THR A 459 19.48 -0.47 -34.41
CA THR A 459 20.79 -0.37 -35.07
C THR A 459 21.60 0.78 -34.46
N GLU A 460 22.87 0.54 -34.10
CA GLU A 460 23.80 1.59 -33.67
C GLU A 460 23.90 2.69 -34.74
N ILE A 461 23.44 3.90 -34.43
CA ILE A 461 23.81 5.10 -35.20
C ILE A 461 25.02 5.70 -34.49
N SER A 462 26.15 5.01 -34.58
CA SER A 462 27.48 5.59 -34.33
C SER A 462 28.28 5.49 -35.61
N ASN A 463 28.06 6.45 -36.52
CA ASN A 463 29.07 6.83 -37.49
C ASN A 463 29.01 8.35 -37.62
N LYS A 464 29.60 9.04 -36.62
CA LYS A 464 30.24 10.32 -36.89
C LYS A 464 31.38 10.01 -37.86
N SER A 465 31.24 10.49 -39.08
CA SER A 465 32.27 10.56 -40.10
C SER A 465 33.56 11.12 -39.49
N ALA A 466 34.53 10.24 -39.20
CA ALA A 466 35.90 10.65 -38.96
C ALA A 466 36.49 11.04 -40.32
N ILE A 467 36.57 12.34 -40.56
CA ILE A 467 37.33 12.94 -41.65
C ILE A 467 38.80 12.53 -41.43
N SER A 468 39.34 11.70 -42.32
CA SER A 468 40.76 11.37 -42.33
C SER A 468 41.55 12.54 -42.92
N ALA A 469 42.02 13.43 -42.05
CA ALA A 469 43.09 14.37 -42.40
C ALA A 469 44.43 13.64 -42.26
N GLY A 470 45.07 13.33 -43.38
CA GLY A 470 46.42 12.80 -43.40
C GLY A 470 47.43 13.84 -42.94
N THR A 471 48.39 13.42 -42.12
CA THR A 471 49.74 13.99 -42.14
C THR A 471 50.76 12.89 -41.84
N SER A 472 51.69 12.77 -42.78
CA SER A 472 52.94 12.04 -42.69
C SER A 472 53.91 12.84 -41.81
N THR A 473 54.50 12.22 -40.78
CA THR A 473 55.89 12.47 -40.39
C THR A 473 56.45 11.30 -39.58
N THR A 474 57.63 10.89 -40.01
CA THR A 474 58.48 9.78 -39.59
C THR A 474 59.17 9.96 -38.24
N LEU A 475 59.42 8.81 -37.58
CA LEU A 475 60.60 8.42 -36.78
C LEU A 475 61.09 9.35 -35.65
N ILE A 476 61.17 8.80 -34.43
CA ILE A 476 62.42 8.45 -33.73
C ILE A 476 62.05 7.76 -32.41
N THR A 477 62.39 6.47 -32.31
CA THR A 477 62.41 5.70 -31.07
C THR A 477 63.72 5.99 -30.33
N ILE A 478 63.65 6.58 -29.14
CA ILE A 478 64.74 6.56 -28.16
C ILE A 478 64.22 5.87 -26.91
N THR A 479 64.61 4.62 -26.75
CA THR A 479 64.56 3.84 -25.51
C THR A 479 65.87 4.05 -24.76
N VAL A 480 65.84 4.74 -23.62
CA VAL A 480 66.90 4.70 -22.60
C VAL A 480 66.28 4.73 -21.20
N ILE A 481 66.27 3.54 -20.58
CA ILE A 481 66.72 3.22 -19.20
C ILE A 481 66.22 4.12 -18.06
N VAL A 482 65.46 3.56 -17.11
CA VAL A 482 65.93 3.35 -15.71
C VAL A 482 65.23 2.14 -15.10
N TYR A 483 66.06 1.20 -14.69
CA TYR A 483 65.82 -0.05 -13.99
C TYR A 483 65.70 0.24 -12.47
N TYR A 484 64.78 -0.46 -11.79
CA TYR A 484 64.86 -0.92 -10.40
C TYR A 484 64.93 0.08 -9.23
N PHE A 485 63.90 0.06 -8.38
CA PHE A 485 63.91 -0.45 -6.98
C PHE A 485 62.83 0.25 -6.15
N ALA A 486 61.89 -0.51 -5.58
CA ALA A 486 61.46 -0.40 -4.18
C ALA A 486 60.25 -1.33 -3.92
N GLN A 487 60.57 -2.57 -3.54
CA GLN A 487 59.77 -3.33 -2.59
C GLN A 487 59.84 -2.63 -1.24
N PHE A 488 58.71 -2.32 -0.59
CA PHE A 488 58.60 -2.35 0.87
C PHE A 488 57.14 -2.35 1.31
N ARG A 489 56.77 -3.47 1.94
CA ARG A 489 55.80 -3.66 3.03
C ARG A 489 54.30 -3.46 2.77
#